data_AF-A0A556UBG8-F1
#
_entry.id   AF-A0A556UBG8-F1
#
_cell.length_a   1.000
_cell.length_b   1.000
_cell.length_c   1.000
_cell.angle_alpha   90.00
_cell.angle_beta   90.00
_cell.angle_gamma   90.00
#
_symmetry.space_group_name_H-M   'P 1'
#
loop_
_entity.id
_entity.type
_entity.pdbx_description
1 polymer ?
#
loop_
_entity_poly.entity_id
_entity_poly.type
_entity_poly.pdbx_seq_one_letter_code
_entity_poly.pdbx_strand_id
1 'polypeptide(L)'
;MQLVLNPIAFHLGNLSVKWYGIIMAIAIMVATWMAISEGKKRQIASDDFIDLLLWAVPLGYVGARAYYVIFEWNYYSQHPDQIIAIWNGGIAVYGGLIAGLLVLLIFCHKRNLPPFLMLDIIAPGVMAAQVIGRWGNFVNQEAHGGPTTLHFLQSLHLPEFIIQQMKINGVYYQPTFLYESFFNLIGLILILSLRHKKHLFKQGEVFMSYLLWYSAVRFFVEGLRTDSLYIFGVVRVSQALSLILFFAVIGLWIYRRKVVKPKWYLEGSGLKYPYTRS
;
A
#
# COMPACT_ATOMS: atom_id res chain seq x y z
N MET A 1 22.38 18.78 -11.88
CA MET A 1 21.40 18.99 -10.80
C MET A 1 21.75 18.01 -9.70
N GLN A 2 22.25 18.49 -8.56
CA GLN A 2 22.68 17.63 -7.46
C GLN A 2 21.52 17.54 -6.46
N LEU A 3 20.92 16.36 -6.35
CA LEU A 3 19.93 16.08 -5.32
C LEU A 3 20.60 16.23 -3.94
N VAL A 4 19.87 16.75 -2.95
CA VAL A 4 20.41 16.90 -1.59
C VAL A 4 20.68 15.52 -1.00
N LEU A 5 19.75 14.58 -1.21
CA LEU A 5 19.96 13.14 -0.97
C LEU A 5 20.18 12.39 -2.28
N ASN A 6 21.23 11.59 -2.35
CA ASN A 6 21.47 10.69 -3.46
C ASN A 6 20.46 9.52 -3.43
N PRO A 7 19.69 9.26 -4.49
CA PRO A 7 18.78 8.11 -4.57
C PRO A 7 19.50 6.75 -4.52
N ILE A 8 20.78 6.74 -4.92
CA ILE A 8 21.65 5.56 -4.87
C ILE A 8 22.21 5.46 -3.44
N ALA A 9 21.92 4.34 -2.78
CA ALA A 9 22.43 4.04 -1.46
C ALA A 9 23.89 3.61 -1.51
N PHE A 10 24.21 2.67 -2.41
CA PHE A 10 25.56 2.19 -2.67
C PHE A 10 25.63 1.47 -4.01
N HIS A 11 26.86 1.26 -4.49
CA HIS A 11 27.15 0.46 -5.67
C HIS A 11 27.66 -0.93 -5.28
N LEU A 12 27.20 -1.96 -5.99
CA LEU A 12 27.69 -3.33 -5.89
C LEU A 12 28.22 -3.73 -7.27
N GLY A 13 29.50 -3.43 -7.53
CA GLY A 13 30.05 -3.47 -8.88
C GLY A 13 29.29 -2.52 -9.82
N ASN A 14 28.76 -3.05 -10.92
CA ASN A 14 27.97 -2.28 -11.89
C ASN A 14 26.50 -2.09 -11.49
N LEU A 15 26.06 -2.69 -10.38
CA LEU A 15 24.68 -2.59 -9.91
C LEU A 15 24.52 -1.42 -8.93
N SER A 16 23.65 -0.48 -9.25
CA SER A 16 23.28 0.63 -8.37
C SER A 16 22.11 0.24 -7.48
N VAL A 17 22.35 0.10 -6.17
CA VAL A 17 21.30 -0.20 -5.19
C VAL A 17 20.65 1.12 -4.74
N LYS A 18 19.34 1.24 -4.97
CA LYS A 18 18.57 2.46 -4.62
C LYS A 18 17.98 2.37 -3.22
N TRP A 19 17.95 3.51 -2.50
CA TRP A 19 17.27 3.63 -1.21
C TRP A 19 15.80 3.19 -1.28
N TYR A 20 15.12 3.50 -2.38
CA TYR A 20 13.74 3.10 -2.59
C TYR A 20 13.54 1.59 -2.43
N GLY A 21 14.42 0.78 -3.02
CA GLY A 21 14.35 -0.69 -2.93
C GLY A 21 14.59 -1.20 -1.50
N ILE A 22 15.55 -0.60 -0.80
CA ILE A 22 15.85 -0.91 0.60
C ILE A 22 14.64 -0.58 1.49
N ILE A 23 14.06 0.61 1.32
CA ILE A 23 12.88 1.06 2.08
C ILE A 23 11.69 0.14 1.79
N MET A 24 11.47 -0.28 0.53
CA MET A 24 10.42 -1.24 0.19
C MET A 24 10.64 -2.60 0.86
N ALA A 25 11.87 -3.11 0.88
CA ALA A 25 12.19 -4.37 1.55
C ALA A 25 11.89 -4.29 3.05
N ILE A 26 12.30 -3.20 3.71
CA ILE A 26 12.00 -2.95 5.13
C ILE A 26 10.49 -2.87 5.36
N ALA A 27 9.76 -2.17 4.49
CA ALA A 27 8.31 -2.02 4.57
C ALA A 27 7.60 -3.40 4.52
N ILE A 28 8.03 -4.27 3.60
CA ILE A 28 7.52 -5.63 3.45
C ILE A 28 7.85 -6.49 4.69
N MET A 29 9.07 -6.39 5.21
CA MET A 29 9.48 -7.12 6.41
C MET A 29 8.64 -6.72 7.63
N VAL A 30 8.42 -5.42 7.84
CA VAL A 30 7.59 -4.90 8.94
C VAL A 30 6.14 -5.37 8.77
N ALA A 31 5.57 -5.27 7.57
CA ALA A 31 4.20 -5.72 7.30
C ALA A 31 4.03 -7.23 7.58
N THR A 32 5.00 -8.04 7.15
CA THR A 32 5.00 -9.48 7.34
C THR A 32 5.13 -9.84 8.82
N TRP A 33 6.04 -9.19 9.54
CA TRP A 33 6.21 -9.39 10.98
C TRP A 33 4.93 -9.06 11.76
N MET A 34 4.28 -7.94 11.42
CA MET A 34 2.99 -7.56 12.02
C MET A 34 1.89 -8.58 11.74
N ALA A 35 1.81 -9.07 10.49
CA ALA A 35 0.83 -10.08 10.08
C ALA A 35 1.06 -11.41 10.82
N ILE A 36 2.30 -11.88 10.94
CA ILE A 36 2.65 -13.09 11.68
C ILE A 36 2.31 -12.95 13.17
N SER A 37 2.70 -11.82 13.77
CA SER A 37 2.47 -11.55 15.21
C SER A 37 0.97 -11.55 15.55
N GLU A 38 0.15 -10.94 14.69
CA GLU A 38 -1.29 -10.92 14.89
C GLU A 38 -1.96 -12.24 14.48
N GLY A 39 -1.51 -12.87 13.40
CA GLY A 39 -2.04 -14.14 12.90
C GLY A 39 -1.95 -15.27 13.91
N LYS A 40 -0.84 -15.35 14.67
CA LYS A 40 -0.71 -16.29 15.80
C LYS A 40 -1.84 -16.12 16.83
N LYS A 41 -2.22 -14.87 17.14
CA LYS A 41 -3.32 -14.55 18.06
C LYS A 41 -4.71 -14.86 17.48
N ARG A 42 -4.79 -15.05 16.16
CA ARG A 42 -6.01 -15.37 15.41
C ARG A 42 -6.04 -16.80 14.89
N GLN A 43 -5.17 -17.68 15.42
CA GLN A 43 -5.12 -19.11 15.09
C GLN A 43 -4.79 -19.37 13.61
N ILE A 44 -3.86 -18.59 13.06
CA ILE A 44 -3.30 -18.79 11.71
C ILE A 44 -1.80 -19.05 11.84
N ALA A 45 -1.30 -20.05 11.12
CA ALA A 45 0.11 -20.41 11.18
C ALA A 45 1.01 -19.31 10.59
N SER A 46 2.22 -19.17 11.16
CA SER A 46 3.19 -18.18 10.69
C SER A 46 3.62 -18.45 9.26
N ASP A 47 3.79 -19.73 8.92
CA ASP A 47 4.18 -20.20 7.60
C ASP A 47 3.17 -19.80 6.53
N ASP A 48 1.87 -19.68 6.85
CA ASP A 48 0.87 -19.24 5.86
C ASP A 48 1.09 -17.79 5.41
N PHE A 49 1.62 -16.92 6.29
CA PHE A 49 1.97 -15.56 5.91
C PHE A 49 3.25 -15.51 5.08
N ILE A 50 4.23 -16.37 5.38
CA ILE A 50 5.47 -16.48 4.59
C ILE A 50 5.16 -17.06 3.21
N ASP A 51 4.41 -18.17 3.13
CA ASP A 51 3.96 -18.77 1.89
C ASP A 51 3.16 -17.76 1.06
N LEU A 52 2.20 -17.06 1.68
CA LEU A 52 1.43 -16.02 0.99
C LEU A 52 2.34 -14.91 0.47
N LEU A 53 3.34 -14.46 1.23
CA LEU A 53 4.29 -13.44 0.79
C LEU A 53 5.09 -13.91 -0.43
N LEU A 54 5.61 -15.15 -0.40
CA LEU A 54 6.41 -15.75 -1.47
C LEU A 54 5.62 -15.91 -2.77
N TRP A 55 4.29 -16.07 -2.69
CA TRP A 55 3.42 -16.05 -3.87
C TRP A 55 2.98 -14.64 -4.27
N ALA A 56 2.56 -13.82 -3.32
CA ALA A 56 1.92 -12.54 -3.57
C ALA A 56 2.90 -11.49 -4.09
N VAL A 57 4.16 -11.46 -3.62
CA VAL A 57 5.14 -10.46 -4.08
C VAL A 57 5.51 -10.69 -5.54
N PRO A 58 5.99 -11.87 -5.98
CA PRO A 58 6.35 -12.08 -7.39
C PRO A 58 5.15 -11.92 -8.33
N LEU A 59 4.00 -12.53 -7.99
CA LEU A 59 2.80 -12.42 -8.82
C LEU A 59 2.20 -11.01 -8.80
N GLY A 60 2.39 -10.26 -7.72
CA GLY A 60 2.07 -8.84 -7.65
C GLY A 60 2.89 -8.02 -8.65
N TYR A 61 4.20 -8.26 -8.74
CA TYR A 61 5.04 -7.61 -9.77
C TYR A 61 4.61 -7.98 -11.19
N VAL A 62 4.29 -9.26 -11.43
CA VAL A 62 3.76 -9.72 -12.73
C VAL A 62 2.45 -9.02 -13.05
N GLY A 63 1.51 -8.96 -12.11
CA GLY A 63 0.23 -8.27 -12.30
C GLY A 63 0.40 -6.77 -12.53
N ALA A 64 1.31 -6.12 -11.81
CA ALA A 64 1.60 -4.71 -11.97
C ALA A 64 2.20 -4.39 -13.35
N ARG A 65 3.04 -5.28 -13.88
CA ARG A 65 3.58 -5.18 -15.25
C ARG A 65 2.51 -5.45 -16.30
N ALA A 66 1.75 -6.53 -16.15
CA ALA A 66 0.68 -6.90 -17.08
C ALA A 66 -0.36 -5.78 -17.22
N TYR A 67 -0.77 -5.19 -16.10
CA TYR A 67 -1.69 -4.04 -16.10
C TYR A 67 -1.10 -2.85 -16.86
N TYR A 68 0.17 -2.50 -16.63
CA TYR A 68 0.81 -1.40 -17.35
C TYR A 68 0.83 -1.65 -18.86
N VAL A 69 1.22 -2.85 -19.28
CA VAL A 69 1.29 -3.26 -20.69
C VAL A 69 -0.09 -3.22 -21.36
N ILE A 70 -1.15 -3.63 -20.65
CA ILE A 70 -2.52 -3.58 -21.16
C ILE A 70 -2.97 -2.14 -21.42
N PHE A 71 -2.65 -1.21 -20.52
CA PHE A 71 -3.02 0.20 -20.68
C PHE A 71 -2.18 0.91 -21.75
N GLU A 72 -0.94 0.48 -21.97
CA GLU A 72 -0.02 1.01 -22.99
C GLU A 72 0.06 0.08 -24.23
N TRP A 73 -1.01 -0.65 -24.55
CA TRP A 73 -0.98 -1.71 -25.56
C TRP A 73 -0.59 -1.22 -26.97
N ASN A 74 -0.95 0.02 -27.31
CA ASN A 74 -0.57 0.62 -28.60
C ASN A 74 0.95 0.66 -28.82
N TYR A 75 1.73 0.84 -27.74
CA TYR A 75 3.19 0.79 -27.77
C TYR A 75 3.68 -0.67 -27.77
N TYR A 76 3.20 -1.49 -26.83
CA TYR A 76 3.72 -2.84 -26.64
C TYR A 76 3.35 -3.83 -27.74
N SER A 77 2.26 -3.60 -28.47
CA SER A 77 1.91 -4.37 -29.67
C SER A 77 2.96 -4.24 -30.78
N GLN A 78 3.73 -3.15 -30.79
CA GLN A 78 4.83 -2.90 -31.73
C GLN A 78 6.19 -3.34 -31.17
N HIS A 79 6.29 -3.53 -29.85
CA HIS A 79 7.52 -3.87 -29.12
C HIS A 79 7.31 -5.03 -28.13
N PRO A 80 6.96 -6.23 -28.63
CA PRO A 80 6.60 -7.37 -27.78
C PRO A 80 7.76 -7.87 -26.91
N ASP A 81 9.00 -7.70 -27.35
CA ASP A 81 10.23 -8.02 -26.60
C ASP A 81 10.34 -7.19 -25.31
N GLN A 82 9.78 -5.98 -25.30
CA GLN A 82 9.84 -5.08 -24.14
C GLN A 82 8.77 -5.41 -23.08
N ILE A 83 7.82 -6.29 -23.35
CA ILE A 83 6.75 -6.63 -22.39
C ILE A 83 7.32 -7.16 -21.07
N ILE A 84 8.38 -7.98 -21.14
CA ILE A 84 9.01 -8.61 -19.96
C ILE A 84 10.10 -7.73 -19.35
N ALA A 85 10.53 -6.67 -20.05
CA ALA A 85 11.62 -5.80 -19.65
C ALA A 85 11.25 -4.87 -18.47
N ILE A 86 11.04 -5.46 -17.29
CA ILE A 86 10.69 -4.76 -16.05
C ILE A 86 11.77 -3.78 -15.57
N TRP A 87 13.02 -3.95 -16.01
CA TRP A 87 14.13 -3.06 -15.70
C TRP A 87 14.03 -1.71 -16.43
N ASN A 88 13.21 -1.61 -17.49
CA ASN A 88 12.90 -0.35 -18.17
C ASN A 88 11.83 0.47 -17.42
N GLY A 89 11.34 -0.01 -16.27
CA GLY A 89 10.22 0.59 -15.54
C GLY A 89 8.87 0.14 -16.08
N GLY A 90 7.84 0.97 -15.93
CA GLY A 90 6.48 0.66 -16.39
C GLY A 90 5.78 -0.39 -15.53
N ILE A 91 5.52 -0.01 -14.27
CA ILE A 91 4.82 -0.83 -13.29
C ILE A 91 3.62 -0.02 -12.80
N ALA A 92 2.42 -0.60 -12.86
CA ALA A 92 1.21 0.03 -12.38
C ALA A 92 0.76 -0.58 -11.05
N VAL A 93 0.69 0.24 -10.00
CA VAL A 93 0.33 -0.22 -8.64
C VAL A 93 -1.02 -0.94 -8.60
N TYR A 94 -1.99 -0.50 -9.41
CA TYR A 94 -3.32 -1.13 -9.50
C TYR A 94 -3.24 -2.61 -9.92
N GLY A 95 -2.39 -2.94 -10.89
CA GLY A 95 -2.19 -4.32 -11.30
C GLY A 95 -1.63 -5.20 -10.19
N GLY A 96 -0.69 -4.65 -9.41
CA GLY A 96 -0.13 -5.35 -8.25
C GLY A 96 -1.16 -5.60 -7.14
N LEU A 97 -2.02 -4.62 -6.86
CA LEU A 97 -3.09 -4.76 -5.87
C LEU A 97 -4.13 -5.80 -6.29
N ILE A 98 -4.54 -5.79 -7.57
CA ILE A 98 -5.50 -6.78 -8.10
C ILE A 98 -4.90 -8.18 -8.05
N ALA A 99 -3.67 -8.36 -8.56
CA ALA A 99 -3.00 -9.65 -8.54
C ALA A 99 -2.77 -10.15 -7.10
N GLY A 100 -2.32 -9.28 -6.19
CA GLY A 100 -2.14 -9.63 -4.79
C GLY A 100 -3.44 -10.07 -4.11
N LEU A 101 -4.56 -9.40 -4.39
CA LEU A 101 -5.87 -9.80 -3.88
C LEU A 101 -6.31 -11.16 -4.45
N LEU A 102 -6.14 -11.38 -5.76
CA LEU A 102 -6.45 -12.67 -6.39
C LEU A 102 -5.63 -13.81 -5.80
N VAL A 103 -4.32 -13.59 -5.60
CA VAL A 103 -3.44 -14.56 -4.96
C VAL A 103 -3.91 -14.85 -3.54
N LEU A 104 -4.26 -13.83 -2.75
CA LEU A 104 -4.80 -14.02 -1.40
C LEU A 104 -6.08 -14.86 -1.42
N LEU A 105 -7.02 -14.58 -2.31
CA LEU A 105 -8.29 -15.31 -2.39
C LEU A 105 -8.07 -16.78 -2.79
N ILE A 106 -7.24 -17.04 -3.79
CA ILE A 106 -6.88 -18.40 -4.22
C ILE A 106 -6.14 -19.14 -3.11
N PHE A 107 -5.19 -18.47 -2.44
CA PHE A 107 -4.42 -19.03 -1.34
C PHE A 107 -5.33 -19.41 -0.16
N CYS A 108 -6.23 -18.49 0.23
CA CYS A 108 -7.20 -18.73 1.30
C CYS A 108 -8.12 -19.91 0.97
N HIS A 109 -8.58 -19.99 -0.28
CA HIS A 109 -9.40 -21.11 -0.73
C HIS A 109 -8.65 -22.44 -0.64
N LYS A 110 -7.41 -22.51 -1.18
CA LYS A 110 -6.59 -23.72 -1.14
C LYS A 110 -6.19 -24.16 0.28
N ARG A 111 -6.07 -23.21 1.21
CA ARG A 111 -5.67 -23.45 2.61
C ARG A 111 -6.85 -23.51 3.59
N ASN A 112 -8.09 -23.42 3.12
CA ASN A 112 -9.29 -23.33 3.97
C ASN A 112 -9.21 -22.20 5.02
N LEU A 113 -8.57 -21.09 4.67
CA LEU A 113 -8.44 -19.92 5.54
C LEU A 113 -9.56 -18.91 5.28
N PRO A 114 -10.13 -18.27 6.33
CA PRO A 114 -11.14 -17.23 6.16
C PRO A 114 -10.51 -15.96 5.54
N PRO A 115 -10.87 -15.57 4.29
CA PRO A 115 -10.17 -14.52 3.56
C PRO A 115 -10.33 -13.14 4.21
N PHE A 116 -11.49 -12.84 4.79
CA PHE A 116 -11.71 -11.57 5.49
C PHE A 116 -10.90 -11.45 6.79
N LEU A 117 -10.64 -12.57 7.48
CA LEU A 117 -9.77 -12.56 8.65
C LEU A 117 -8.31 -12.34 8.21
N MET A 118 -7.87 -12.99 7.12
CA MET A 118 -6.55 -12.76 6.55
C MET A 118 -6.35 -11.29 6.16
N LEU A 119 -7.34 -10.69 5.50
CA LEU A 119 -7.32 -9.27 5.16
C LEU A 119 -7.26 -8.38 6.41
N ASP A 120 -8.05 -8.67 7.46
CA ASP A 120 -8.00 -7.92 8.72
C ASP A 120 -6.62 -7.96 9.38
N ILE A 121 -5.95 -9.12 9.32
CA ILE A 121 -4.62 -9.31 9.91
C ILE A 121 -3.54 -8.56 9.12
N ILE A 122 -3.63 -8.61 7.78
CA ILE A 122 -2.63 -8.03 6.87
C ILE A 122 -2.77 -6.50 6.76
N ALA A 123 -3.99 -5.96 6.82
CA ALA A 123 -4.26 -4.54 6.55
C ALA A 123 -3.43 -3.56 7.40
N PRO A 124 -3.26 -3.74 8.72
CA PRO A 124 -2.38 -2.86 9.51
C PRO A 124 -0.92 -2.93 9.07
N GLY A 125 -0.45 -4.10 8.62
CA GLY A 125 0.89 -4.25 8.03
C GLY A 125 1.02 -3.45 6.72
N VAL A 126 -0.01 -3.46 5.88
CA VAL A 126 -0.05 -2.65 4.64
C VAL A 126 0.00 -1.16 4.97
N MET A 127 -0.73 -0.69 5.99
CA MET A 127 -0.65 0.70 6.44
C MET A 127 0.75 1.08 6.91
N ALA A 128 1.40 0.21 7.70
CA ALA A 128 2.78 0.43 8.11
C ALA A 128 3.72 0.50 6.88
N ALA A 129 3.53 -0.39 5.90
CA ALA A 129 4.30 -0.35 4.66
C ALA A 129 4.06 0.94 3.86
N GLN A 130 2.84 1.49 3.85
CA GLN A 130 2.54 2.78 3.23
C GLN A 130 3.27 3.93 3.96
N VAL A 131 3.26 3.95 5.29
CA VAL A 131 3.99 4.96 6.09
C VAL A 131 5.49 4.92 5.79
N ILE A 132 6.10 3.74 5.78
CA ILE A 132 7.52 3.55 5.51
C ILE A 132 7.83 3.89 4.04
N GLY A 133 7.00 3.39 3.12
CA GLY A 133 7.29 3.47 1.70
C GLY A 133 7.27 4.87 1.11
N ARG A 134 6.47 5.77 1.68
CA ARG A 134 6.43 7.19 1.28
C ARG A 134 7.78 7.90 1.47
N TRP A 135 8.64 7.43 2.37
CA TRP A 135 10.00 7.95 2.49
C TRP A 135 10.88 7.58 1.30
N GLY A 136 10.55 6.52 0.55
CA GLY A 136 11.18 6.23 -0.74
C GLY A 136 10.89 7.33 -1.77
N ASN A 137 9.65 7.84 -1.81
CA ASN A 137 9.28 8.94 -2.70
C ASN A 137 10.05 10.22 -2.35
N PHE A 138 10.23 10.49 -1.06
CA PHE A 138 11.03 11.62 -0.56
C PHE A 138 12.49 11.56 -1.02
N VAL A 139 13.13 10.40 -0.89
CA VAL A 139 14.53 10.23 -1.33
C VAL A 139 14.66 10.38 -2.85
N ASN A 140 13.67 9.92 -3.61
CA ASN A 140 13.64 10.05 -5.07
C ASN A 140 13.18 11.44 -5.57
N GLN A 141 12.71 12.33 -4.70
CA GLN A 141 12.06 13.59 -5.08
C GLN A 141 10.89 13.41 -6.07
N GLU A 142 10.08 12.37 -5.88
CA GLU A 142 8.91 12.10 -6.72
C GLU A 142 7.60 12.21 -5.93
N ALA A 143 6.47 12.24 -6.64
CA ALA A 143 5.13 12.22 -6.05
C ALA A 143 4.84 13.38 -5.07
N HIS A 144 5.53 14.52 -5.24
CA HIS A 144 5.38 15.73 -4.45
C HIS A 144 4.11 16.52 -4.81
N GLY A 145 3.74 17.49 -3.97
CA GLY A 145 2.59 18.35 -4.22
C GLY A 145 2.90 19.51 -5.15
N GLY A 146 2.00 20.49 -5.19
CA GLY A 146 2.16 21.76 -5.91
C GLY A 146 3.36 22.61 -5.46
N PRO A 147 3.84 23.53 -6.32
CA PRO A 147 4.83 24.52 -5.94
C PRO A 147 4.40 25.30 -4.69
N THR A 148 5.36 25.63 -3.83
CA THR A 148 5.15 26.37 -2.59
C THR A 148 6.35 27.27 -2.28
N THR A 149 6.31 27.98 -1.15
CA THR A 149 7.37 28.88 -0.71
C THR A 149 8.19 28.27 0.42
N LEU A 150 9.44 28.74 0.58
CA LEU A 150 10.27 28.39 1.73
C LEU A 150 9.58 28.75 3.06
N HIS A 151 8.96 29.93 3.11
CA HIS A 151 8.22 30.39 4.29
C HIS A 151 7.10 29.43 4.68
N PHE A 152 6.35 28.91 3.71
CA PHE A 152 5.33 27.89 3.97
C PHE A 152 5.93 26.63 4.60
N LEU A 153 7.02 26.10 4.04
CA LEU A 153 7.67 24.89 4.58
C LEU A 153 8.25 25.12 5.98
N GLN A 154 8.81 26.30 6.24
CA GLN A 154 9.31 26.67 7.57
C GLN A 154 8.16 26.84 8.58
N SER A 155 7.00 27.35 8.16
CA SER A 155 5.82 27.48 9.02
C SER A 155 5.25 26.12 9.49
N LEU A 156 5.55 25.05 8.74
CA LEU A 156 5.23 23.68 9.13
C LEU A 156 6.22 23.10 10.15
N HIS A 157 7.22 23.88 10.59
CA HIS A 157 8.26 23.49 11.54
C HIS A 157 9.01 22.21 11.11
N LEU A 158 9.23 22.07 9.79
CA LEU A 158 9.90 20.91 9.23
C LEU A 158 11.41 21.00 9.50
N PRO A 159 12.07 19.86 9.79
CA PRO A 159 13.52 19.78 9.79
C PRO A 159 14.12 20.24 8.46
N GLU A 160 15.29 20.87 8.53
CA GLU A 160 15.97 21.46 7.36
C GLU A 160 16.22 20.44 6.24
N PHE A 161 16.57 19.20 6.58
CA PHE A 161 16.80 18.14 5.58
C PHE A 161 15.54 17.84 4.73
N ILE A 162 14.34 17.98 5.30
CA ILE A 162 13.09 17.82 4.55
C ILE A 162 12.90 19.02 3.63
N ILE A 163 13.06 20.24 4.15
CA ILE A 163 12.88 21.47 3.37
C ILE A 163 13.82 21.49 2.16
N GLN A 164 15.10 21.15 2.38
CA GLN A 164 16.11 21.10 1.32
C GLN A 164 15.80 20.03 0.28
N GLN A 165 15.37 18.84 0.70
CA GLN A 165 15.01 17.77 -0.21
C GLN A 165 13.71 18.06 -0.98
N MET A 166 12.83 18.92 -0.46
CA MET A 166 11.64 19.41 -1.19
C MET A 166 11.94 20.53 -2.19
N LYS A 167 13.20 20.98 -2.29
CA LYS A 167 13.66 21.89 -3.34
C LYS A 167 14.09 21.08 -4.56
N ILE A 168 13.30 21.16 -5.61
CA ILE A 168 13.48 20.41 -6.86
C ILE A 168 13.64 21.43 -7.98
N ASN A 169 14.77 21.40 -8.68
CA ASN A 169 15.06 22.35 -9.76
C ASN A 169 14.93 23.84 -9.36
N GLY A 170 15.27 24.16 -8.10
CA GLY A 170 15.18 25.53 -7.59
C GLY A 170 13.81 25.95 -7.06
N VAL A 171 12.78 25.13 -7.24
CA VAL A 171 11.41 25.37 -6.77
C VAL A 171 11.11 24.51 -5.55
N TYR A 172 10.46 25.07 -4.54
CA TYR A 172 9.98 24.30 -3.38
C TYR A 172 8.62 23.69 -3.68
N TYR A 173 8.40 22.46 -3.21
CA TYR A 173 7.14 21.75 -3.39
C TYR A 173 6.54 21.31 -2.05
N GLN A 174 5.23 21.14 -2.00
CA GLN A 174 4.58 20.62 -0.81
C GLN A 174 4.96 19.14 -0.56
N PRO A 175 5.31 18.75 0.69
CA PRO A 175 5.72 17.40 1.03
C PRO A 175 4.52 16.45 1.19
N THR A 176 3.84 16.14 0.10
CA THR A 176 2.72 15.16 0.07
C THR A 176 3.10 13.80 0.63
N PHE A 177 4.36 13.37 0.47
CA PHE A 177 4.87 12.15 1.11
C PHE A 177 4.66 12.19 2.63
N LEU A 178 4.92 13.33 3.27
CA LEU A 178 4.82 13.52 4.71
C LEU A 178 3.35 13.53 5.14
N TYR A 179 2.49 14.19 4.35
CA TYR A 179 1.05 14.19 4.61
C TYR A 179 0.49 12.75 4.54
N GLU A 180 0.80 12.00 3.49
CA GLU A 180 0.37 10.59 3.38
C GLU A 180 0.96 9.74 4.52
N SER A 181 2.25 9.87 4.83
CA SER A 181 2.88 9.14 5.94
C SER A 181 2.21 9.44 7.28
N PHE A 182 1.95 10.72 7.56
CA PHE A 182 1.39 11.17 8.81
C PHE A 182 -0.04 10.67 9.01
N PHE A 183 -0.92 10.88 8.02
CA PHE A 183 -2.30 10.42 8.13
C PHE A 183 -2.43 8.89 8.14
N ASN A 184 -1.57 8.16 7.40
CA ASN A 184 -1.54 6.70 7.50
C ASN A 184 -1.01 6.23 8.86
N LEU A 185 -0.05 6.93 9.47
CA LEU A 185 0.43 6.61 10.81
C LEU A 185 -0.67 6.81 11.86
N ILE A 186 -1.44 7.90 11.77
CA ILE A 186 -2.61 8.12 12.65
C ILE A 186 -3.61 6.96 12.48
N GLY A 187 -3.99 6.64 11.24
CA GLY A 187 -4.92 5.54 10.97
C GLY A 187 -4.42 4.20 11.50
N LEU A 188 -3.11 3.94 11.36
CA LEU A 188 -2.47 2.74 11.89
C LEU A 188 -2.57 2.67 13.42
N ILE A 189 -2.23 3.76 14.13
CA ILE A 189 -2.33 3.84 15.59
C ILE A 189 -3.78 3.61 16.05
N LEU A 190 -4.75 4.23 15.38
CA LEU A 190 -6.17 4.03 15.67
C LEU A 190 -6.59 2.57 15.48
N ILE A 191 -6.25 1.95 14.36
CA ILE A 191 -6.62 0.55 14.11
C ILE A 191 -5.92 -0.39 15.11
N LEU A 192 -4.62 -0.19 15.39
CA LEU A 192 -3.90 -1.04 16.34
C LEU A 192 -4.45 -0.93 17.77
N SER A 193 -4.84 0.27 18.20
CA SER A 193 -5.44 0.50 19.53
C SER A 193 -6.88 -0.03 19.65
N LEU A 194 -7.62 -0.09 18.54
CA LEU A 194 -9.03 -0.50 18.53
C LEU A 194 -9.25 -1.97 18.18
N ARG A 195 -8.40 -2.59 17.35
CA ARG A 195 -8.63 -3.94 16.79
C ARG A 195 -8.75 -5.05 17.84
N HIS A 196 -8.24 -4.82 19.06
CA HIS A 196 -8.32 -5.78 20.17
C HIS A 196 -9.47 -5.51 21.14
N LYS A 197 -10.28 -4.47 20.91
CA LYS A 197 -11.46 -4.21 21.75
C LYS A 197 -12.53 -5.28 21.53
N LYS A 198 -13.01 -5.87 22.64
CA LYS A 198 -14.08 -6.87 22.62
C LYS A 198 -15.35 -6.29 21.98
N HIS A 199 -15.99 -7.07 21.13
CA HIS A 199 -17.25 -6.75 20.46
C HIS A 199 -17.25 -5.46 19.61
N LEU A 200 -16.07 -4.98 19.20
CA LEU A 200 -15.97 -3.82 18.31
C LEU A 200 -16.04 -4.24 16.83
N PHE A 201 -15.10 -5.09 16.41
CA PHE A 201 -14.94 -5.50 15.02
C PHE A 201 -15.38 -6.94 14.77
N LYS A 202 -16.13 -7.14 13.69
CA LYS A 202 -16.34 -8.45 13.06
C LYS A 202 -15.32 -8.71 11.96
N GLN A 203 -15.18 -9.97 11.54
CA GLN A 203 -14.21 -10.34 10.50
C GLN A 203 -14.45 -9.59 9.18
N GLY A 204 -13.41 -8.93 8.69
CA GLY A 204 -13.31 -8.06 7.53
C GLY A 204 -13.48 -6.57 7.84
N GLU A 205 -13.89 -6.20 9.06
CA GLU A 205 -14.15 -4.79 9.40
C GLU A 205 -12.87 -4.00 9.70
N VAL A 206 -11.79 -4.67 10.14
CA VAL A 206 -10.48 -4.01 10.31
C VAL A 206 -9.93 -3.61 8.94
N PHE A 207 -10.01 -4.51 7.96
CA PHE A 207 -9.67 -4.23 6.57
C PHE A 207 -10.55 -3.13 5.96
N MET A 208 -11.86 -3.15 6.21
CA MET A 208 -12.75 -2.10 5.73
C MET A 208 -12.47 -0.74 6.38
N SER A 209 -12.15 -0.69 7.68
CA SER A 209 -11.70 0.53 8.34
C SER A 209 -10.45 1.10 7.66
N TYR A 210 -9.49 0.24 7.33
CA TYR A 210 -8.33 0.63 6.54
C TYR A 210 -8.73 1.22 5.18
N LEU A 211 -9.58 0.52 4.41
CA LEU A 211 -10.00 1.00 3.09
C LEU A 211 -10.72 2.36 3.16
N LEU A 212 -11.61 2.55 4.13
CA LEU A 212 -12.31 3.83 4.33
C LEU A 212 -11.32 4.94 4.68
N TRP A 213 -10.42 4.67 5.63
CA TRP A 213 -9.40 5.62 6.05
C TRP A 213 -8.50 6.02 4.88
N TYR A 214 -7.93 5.03 4.18
CA TYR A 214 -7.01 5.28 3.09
C TYR A 214 -7.70 5.95 1.90
N SER A 215 -8.96 5.61 1.60
CA SER A 215 -9.73 6.30 0.55
C SER A 215 -9.91 7.78 0.89
N ALA A 216 -10.20 8.12 2.14
CA ALA A 216 -10.27 9.53 2.56
C ALA A 216 -8.92 10.24 2.43
N VAL A 217 -7.84 9.65 2.98
CA VAL A 217 -6.48 10.21 2.87
C VAL A 217 -6.08 10.41 1.41
N ARG A 218 -6.31 9.39 0.58
CA ARG A 218 -5.97 9.39 -0.85
C ARG A 218 -6.74 10.47 -1.60
N PHE A 219 -8.03 10.65 -1.31
CA PHE A 219 -8.84 11.70 -1.93
C PHE A 219 -8.27 13.11 -1.68
N PHE A 220 -7.91 13.42 -0.43
CA PHE A 220 -7.35 14.72 -0.05
C PHE A 220 -5.94 14.93 -0.60
N VAL A 221 -5.04 13.97 -0.41
CA VAL A 221 -3.63 14.15 -0.82
C VAL A 221 -3.49 14.14 -2.34
N GLU A 222 -4.27 13.34 -3.05
CA GLU A 222 -4.30 13.41 -4.51
C GLU A 222 -4.71 14.80 -4.98
N GLY A 223 -5.58 15.51 -4.25
CA GLY A 223 -5.94 16.91 -4.50
C GLY A 223 -4.75 17.88 -4.52
N LEU A 224 -3.68 17.57 -3.78
CA LEU A 224 -2.48 18.38 -3.66
C LEU A 224 -1.39 18.02 -4.68
N ARG A 225 -1.48 16.84 -5.33
CA ARG A 225 -0.48 16.33 -6.26
C ARG A 225 -0.53 17.03 -7.61
N THR A 226 0.65 17.11 -8.24
CA THR A 226 0.85 17.68 -9.58
C THR A 226 0.97 16.62 -10.67
N ASP A 227 1.30 15.38 -10.30
CA ASP A 227 1.58 14.24 -11.19
C ASP A 227 0.42 13.23 -11.24
N SER A 228 -0.81 13.69 -11.03
CA SER A 228 -1.99 12.82 -11.03
C SER A 228 -2.30 12.25 -12.41
N LEU A 229 -2.76 11.00 -12.43
CA LEU A 229 -3.34 10.38 -13.61
C LEU A 229 -4.78 10.88 -13.80
N TYR A 230 -5.12 11.34 -15.00
CA TYR A 230 -6.44 11.88 -15.32
C TYR A 230 -7.25 10.95 -16.23
N ILE A 231 -8.54 10.80 -15.95
CA ILE A 231 -9.55 10.22 -16.83
C ILE A 231 -10.14 11.37 -17.65
N PHE A 232 -10.08 11.23 -18.98
CA PHE A 232 -10.58 12.23 -19.95
C PHE A 232 -10.01 13.64 -19.76
N GLY A 233 -8.85 13.79 -19.09
CA GLY A 233 -8.25 15.09 -18.79
C GLY A 233 -8.97 15.92 -17.71
N VAL A 234 -10.06 15.40 -17.12
CA VAL A 234 -10.92 16.18 -16.19
C VAL A 234 -10.83 15.62 -14.77
N VAL A 235 -10.85 14.29 -14.60
CA VAL A 235 -11.01 13.67 -13.27
C VAL A 235 -9.74 12.92 -12.89
N ARG A 236 -9.17 13.21 -11.71
CA ARG A 236 -8.04 12.44 -11.18
C ARG A 236 -8.48 11.02 -10.84
N VAL A 237 -7.85 10.01 -11.46
CA VAL A 237 -8.17 8.57 -11.30
C VAL A 237 -8.22 8.18 -9.83
N SER A 238 -7.21 8.57 -9.05
CA SER A 238 -7.14 8.20 -7.64
C SER A 238 -8.28 8.80 -6.81
N GLN A 239 -8.78 10.00 -7.14
CA GLN A 239 -9.91 10.61 -6.43
C GLN A 239 -11.22 9.90 -6.78
N ALA A 240 -11.46 9.63 -8.07
CA ALA A 240 -12.65 8.91 -8.51
C ALA A 240 -12.71 7.51 -7.88
N LEU A 241 -11.59 6.78 -7.93
CA LEU A 241 -11.48 5.46 -7.33
C LEU A 241 -11.68 5.51 -5.81
N SER A 242 -11.12 6.53 -5.13
CA SER A 242 -11.30 6.71 -3.68
C SER A 242 -12.76 6.89 -3.31
N LEU A 243 -13.52 7.69 -4.07
CA LEU A 243 -14.96 7.86 -3.82
C LEU A 243 -15.74 6.56 -4.04
N ILE A 244 -15.49 5.86 -5.16
CA ILE A 244 -16.14 4.59 -5.47
C ILE A 244 -15.86 3.56 -4.37
N LEU A 245 -14.60 3.39 -3.98
CA LEU A 245 -14.21 2.46 -2.91
C LEU A 245 -14.82 2.85 -1.57
N PHE A 246 -14.85 4.15 -1.23
CA PHE A 246 -15.41 4.62 0.03
C PHE A 246 -16.88 4.21 0.18
N PHE A 247 -17.72 4.50 -0.82
CA PHE A 247 -19.15 4.16 -0.77
C PHE A 247 -19.39 2.65 -0.92
N ALA A 248 -18.63 1.96 -1.79
CA ALA A 248 -18.74 0.51 -1.95
C ALA A 248 -18.41 -0.24 -0.64
N VAL A 249 -17.38 0.21 0.09
CA VAL A 249 -16.99 -0.38 1.37
C VAL A 249 -18.04 -0.12 2.45
N ILE A 250 -18.66 1.06 2.51
CA ILE A 250 -19.79 1.32 3.41
C ILE A 250 -20.95 0.35 3.13
N GLY A 251 -21.32 0.19 1.86
CA GLY A 251 -22.37 -0.74 1.45
C GLY A 251 -22.05 -2.19 1.85
N LEU A 252 -20.82 -2.63 1.57
CA LEU A 252 -20.33 -3.97 1.93
C LEU A 252 -20.33 -4.17 3.45
N TRP A 253 -19.91 -3.17 4.23
CA TRP A 253 -19.92 -3.21 5.69
C TRP A 253 -21.34 -3.43 6.21
N ILE A 254 -22.29 -2.60 5.78
CA ILE A 254 -23.69 -2.67 6.22
C ILE A 254 -24.28 -4.03 5.84
N TYR A 255 -24.07 -4.47 4.59
CA TYR A 255 -24.53 -5.77 4.10
C TYR A 255 -23.99 -6.92 4.96
N ARG A 256 -22.67 -6.94 5.22
CA ARG A 256 -22.07 -8.02 6.01
C ARG A 256 -22.54 -8.02 7.45
N ARG A 257 -22.75 -6.86 8.08
CA ARG A 257 -23.32 -6.79 9.44
C ARG A 257 -24.76 -7.29 9.51
N LYS A 258 -25.61 -6.92 8.55
CA LYS A 258 -27.06 -7.22 8.58
C LYS A 258 -27.40 -8.61 8.06
N VAL A 259 -26.79 -9.04 6.96
CA VAL A 259 -27.15 -10.26 6.22
C VAL A 259 -26.22 -11.42 6.59
N VAL A 260 -24.92 -11.26 6.37
CA VAL A 260 -23.93 -12.35 6.57
C VAL A 260 -23.70 -12.66 8.04
N LYS A 261 -23.71 -11.64 8.90
CA LYS A 261 -23.46 -11.73 10.35
C LYS A 261 -22.17 -12.52 10.68
N PRO A 262 -21.00 -12.06 10.19
CA PRO A 262 -19.74 -12.77 10.42
C PRO A 262 -19.39 -12.84 11.91
N LYS A 263 -18.51 -13.79 12.24
CA LYS A 263 -17.88 -13.95 13.55
C LYS A 263 -17.17 -12.68 14.02
N TRP A 264 -17.00 -12.53 15.33
CA TRP A 264 -16.17 -11.46 15.86
C TRP A 264 -14.71 -11.64 15.44
N TYR A 265 -14.00 -10.55 15.19
CA TYR A 265 -12.58 -10.58 14.80
C TYR A 265 -11.73 -11.37 15.81
N LEU A 266 -12.02 -11.21 17.11
CA LEU A 266 -11.28 -11.88 18.18
C LEU A 266 -11.53 -13.39 18.28
N GLU A 267 -12.56 -13.93 17.63
CA GLU A 267 -12.81 -15.38 17.58
C GLU A 267 -11.76 -16.13 16.74
N GLY A 268 -10.97 -15.40 15.93
CA GLY A 268 -9.94 -16.00 15.09
C GLY A 268 -10.49 -16.90 13.99
N SER A 269 -9.65 -17.77 13.45
CA SER A 269 -10.02 -18.66 12.35
C SER A 269 -10.98 -19.76 12.79
N GLY A 270 -10.97 -20.13 14.08
CA GLY A 270 -11.65 -21.31 14.60
C GLY A 270 -10.95 -22.63 14.23
N LEU A 271 -9.80 -22.57 13.55
CA LEU A 271 -8.96 -23.73 13.28
C LEU A 271 -8.24 -24.13 14.57
N LYS A 272 -8.21 -25.44 14.90
CA LYS A 272 -7.37 -25.94 15.98
C LYS A 272 -5.91 -25.81 15.55
N TYR A 273 -5.14 -24.99 16.25
CA TYR A 273 -3.71 -24.84 16.02
C TYR A 273 -2.94 -25.91 16.81
N PRO A 274 -1.94 -26.59 16.21
CA PRO A 274 -1.59 -26.61 14.78
C PRO A 274 -2.60 -27.44 13.96
N TYR A 275 -2.99 -26.97 12.77
CA TYR A 275 -3.80 -27.77 11.82
C TYR A 275 -2.88 -28.50 10.83
N THR A 276 -3.21 -29.74 10.52
CA THR A 276 -2.51 -30.53 9.50
C THR A 276 -2.75 -29.93 8.12
N ARG A 277 -1.66 -29.67 7.40
CA ARG A 277 -1.71 -29.28 5.99
C ARG A 277 -2.25 -30.48 5.21
N SER A 278 -3.45 -30.36 4.63
CA SER A 278 -3.92 -31.31 3.61
C SER A 278 -3.15 -31.09 2.31
#